data_AF-A0A2E6GDH7-F1
#
_entry.id   AF-A0A2E6GDH7-F1
#
_cell.length_a   1.000
_cell.length_b   1.000
_cell.length_c   1.000
_cell.angle_alpha   90.00
_cell.angle_beta   90.00
_cell.angle_gamma   90.00
#
_symmetry.space_group_name_H-M   'P 1'
#
loop_
_entity.id
_entity.type
_entity.pdbx_description
1 polymer ?
#
loop_
_entity_poly.entity_id
_entity_poly.type
_entity_poly.pdbx_seq_one_letter_code
_entity_poly.pdbx_strand_id
1 'polypeptide(L)'
;MVSKKNNKENDDKEKPVKKTRSSSSSKSTTKSSAKAKKVVASEKKVSTSPAKAKKVVASEKKVSTSPAKAKKVDSPRLKIKFDNEVLPSLFNEFGYKSVMEVPRLEKIVVNIGLGEALVNGKAVENATRDLSLITGQKPIVNNARKSIANFKLREGQAVGVSVTLRGRRMYEFFDRLVSSSLPRIRDFRGLSRKSVDGNGNYSLGIREQSIFPEIDYNSIDKVRGLQVVITTTARNNNEGIRLLEGLGMPLIQDTRNKPNS
;
A
#
# COMPACT_ATOMS: atom_id res chain seq x y z
N MET A 1 62.47 -16.05 -36.68
CA MET A 1 63.79 -15.41 -36.79
C MET A 1 63.64 -14.06 -37.50
N VAL A 2 63.86 -12.98 -36.74
CA VAL A 2 64.39 -11.64 -37.09
C VAL A 2 63.93 -10.94 -38.39
N SER A 3 63.26 -9.80 -38.22
CA SER A 3 63.38 -8.58 -39.05
C SER A 3 63.04 -7.39 -38.14
N LYS A 4 64.02 -6.59 -37.67
CA LYS A 4 64.55 -5.33 -38.27
C LYS A 4 63.42 -4.36 -38.66
N LYS A 5 63.45 -3.06 -38.38
CA LYS A 5 64.21 -2.13 -37.52
C LYS A 5 63.56 -0.75 -37.79
N ASN A 6 63.55 0.11 -36.77
CA ASN A 6 63.70 1.58 -36.83
C ASN A 6 62.52 2.53 -37.12
N ASN A 7 62.28 3.34 -36.08
CA ASN A 7 61.87 4.75 -36.05
C ASN A 7 62.63 5.69 -37.01
N LYS A 8 61.91 6.71 -37.49
CA LYS A 8 62.22 8.16 -37.43
C LYS A 8 61.02 8.92 -38.05
N GLU A 9 60.31 9.81 -37.35
CA GLU A 9 60.65 11.19 -36.91
C GLU A 9 60.11 12.25 -37.91
N ASN A 10 59.12 13.03 -37.41
CA ASN A 10 58.74 14.43 -37.65
C ASN A 10 58.51 14.99 -39.08
N ASP A 11 57.34 15.62 -39.33
CA ASP A 11 57.15 17.08 -39.21
C ASP A 11 55.84 17.59 -39.89
N ASP A 12 55.24 18.56 -39.21
CA ASP A 12 54.49 19.73 -39.70
C ASP A 12 53.27 19.62 -40.65
N LYS A 13 52.11 20.05 -40.11
CA LYS A 13 51.58 21.41 -40.42
C LYS A 13 50.45 21.86 -39.49
N GLU A 14 50.67 23.03 -38.90
CA GLU A 14 49.76 23.87 -38.12
C GLU A 14 48.58 24.46 -38.93
N LYS A 15 47.41 24.58 -38.26
CA LYS A 15 46.47 25.74 -38.00
C LYS A 15 46.32 26.90 -39.05
N PRO A 16 45.31 27.82 -39.03
CA PRO A 16 44.46 28.27 -37.90
C PRO A 16 42.99 28.74 -38.16
N VAL A 17 42.24 28.83 -37.05
CA VAL A 17 41.31 29.90 -36.54
C VAL A 17 40.74 31.00 -37.46
N LYS A 18 39.40 31.18 -37.40
CA LYS A 18 38.66 32.48 -37.34
C LYS A 18 37.31 32.19 -36.64
N LYS A 19 36.97 32.66 -35.44
CA LYS A 19 36.92 34.00 -34.84
C LYS A 19 35.89 34.92 -35.51
N THR A 20 34.66 34.88 -35.01
CA THR A 20 33.78 36.05 -34.88
C THR A 20 33.00 35.99 -33.55
N ARG A 21 33.53 36.71 -32.57
CA ARG A 21 32.72 37.48 -31.62
C ARG A 21 32.49 38.85 -32.25
N SER A 22 31.25 39.31 -32.27
CA SER A 22 30.84 40.73 -32.18
C SER A 22 29.34 40.70 -31.87
N SER A 23 28.87 40.94 -30.64
CA SER A 23 28.84 42.20 -29.88
C SER A 23 27.91 43.26 -30.45
N SER A 24 27.18 43.87 -29.50
CA SER A 24 26.39 45.11 -29.57
C SER A 24 24.91 44.93 -29.88
N SER A 25 23.95 45.62 -29.24
CA SER A 25 23.91 46.45 -28.03
C SER A 25 22.52 47.07 -27.96
N SER A 26 21.91 47.12 -26.78
CA SER A 26 21.00 48.15 -26.22
C SER A 26 20.25 47.46 -25.08
N LYS A 27 20.33 47.79 -23.79
CA LYS A 27 20.49 49.04 -23.03
C LYS A 27 19.38 50.07 -23.27
N SER A 28 18.35 49.97 -22.44
CA SER A 28 17.68 51.09 -21.76
C SER A 28 17.09 50.53 -20.44
N THR A 29 17.45 50.98 -19.23
CA THR A 29 17.04 52.23 -18.54
C THR A 29 15.51 52.40 -18.61
N THR A 30 14.72 52.64 -17.57
CA THR A 30 14.92 53.17 -16.21
C THR A 30 13.53 53.28 -15.57
N LYS A 31 13.50 53.22 -14.23
CA LYS A 31 12.65 54.00 -13.31
C LYS A 31 11.12 53.86 -13.30
N SER A 32 10.64 54.03 -12.06
CA SER A 32 9.38 54.64 -11.60
C SER A 32 8.11 53.85 -11.90
N SER A 33 7.12 53.74 -11.01
CA SER A 33 6.76 54.47 -9.79
C SER A 33 5.65 53.63 -9.14
N ALA A 34 5.72 53.28 -7.85
CA ALA A 34 5.31 54.11 -6.73
C ALA A 34 3.82 54.47 -6.70
N LYS A 35 3.26 54.23 -5.51
CA LYS A 35 2.02 54.75 -4.91
C LYS A 35 0.71 54.14 -5.38
N ALA A 36 -0.30 53.97 -4.53
CA ALA A 36 -0.46 53.97 -3.08
C ALA A 36 -1.98 53.97 -2.83
N LYS A 37 -2.33 53.80 -1.55
CA LYS A 37 -3.55 54.30 -0.89
C LYS A 37 -4.81 53.47 -1.16
N LYS A 38 -5.66 53.21 -0.17
CA LYS A 38 -5.71 53.55 1.26
C LYS A 38 -6.91 52.76 1.83
N VAL A 39 -6.78 52.23 3.05
CA VAL A 39 -7.69 52.45 4.22
C VAL A 39 -9.19 52.29 3.96
N VAL A 40 -9.91 51.47 4.71
CA VAL A 40 -10.57 51.91 5.97
C VAL A 40 -10.63 50.80 7.03
N ALA A 41 -10.20 51.16 8.24
CA ALA A 41 -10.57 50.56 9.52
C ALA A 41 -11.67 51.41 10.18
N SER A 42 -12.61 50.79 10.89
CA SER A 42 -13.44 51.38 11.97
C SER A 42 -14.34 50.27 12.54
N GLU A 43 -14.07 49.68 13.70
CA GLU A 43 -14.35 50.13 15.09
C GLU A 43 -15.81 49.99 15.59
N LYS A 44 -15.92 49.39 16.80
CA LYS A 44 -16.96 49.53 17.85
C LYS A 44 -18.32 48.83 17.60
N LYS A 45 -19.01 48.25 18.60
CA LYS A 45 -19.13 48.59 20.03
C LYS A 45 -19.77 47.45 20.85
N VAL A 46 -19.47 47.43 22.14
CA VAL A 46 -20.06 46.63 23.23
C VAL A 46 -21.40 47.21 23.70
N SER A 47 -22.35 46.36 24.12
CA SER A 47 -23.39 46.62 25.15
C SER A 47 -24.02 45.29 25.60
N THR A 48 -23.64 44.70 26.73
CA THR A 48 -24.24 44.81 28.08
C THR A 48 -25.73 44.43 28.20
N SER A 49 -25.94 43.36 29.00
CA SER A 49 -27.14 42.71 29.58
C SER A 49 -28.10 43.67 30.34
N PRO A 50 -29.32 43.30 30.87
CA PRO A 50 -29.54 42.15 31.79
C PRO A 50 -30.97 41.52 31.94
N ALA A 51 -30.98 40.33 32.57
CA ALA A 51 -31.86 39.84 33.65
C ALA A 51 -33.42 39.69 33.55
N LYS A 52 -33.87 38.43 33.59
CA LYS A 52 -34.55 37.73 34.74
C LYS A 52 -36.06 37.95 35.01
N ALA A 53 -36.84 36.87 34.92
CA ALA A 53 -37.78 36.34 35.95
C ALA A 53 -38.46 35.03 35.44
N LYS A 54 -38.20 33.85 36.03
CA LYS A 54 -39.07 33.09 36.98
C LYS A 54 -40.45 32.74 36.37
N LYS A 55 -40.98 31.50 36.40
CA LYS A 55 -41.09 30.54 37.53
C LYS A 55 -41.85 29.27 37.06
N VAL A 56 -41.65 28.14 37.78
CA VAL A 56 -42.52 26.93 37.94
C VAL A 56 -42.84 26.09 36.68
N VAL A 57 -42.90 24.74 36.63
CA VAL A 57 -43.24 23.67 37.58
C VAL A 57 -42.56 22.36 37.11
N ALA A 58 -42.15 21.51 38.06
CA ALA A 58 -41.77 20.13 37.79
C ALA A 58 -43.01 19.21 37.71
N SER A 59 -43.11 18.40 36.66
CA SER A 59 -43.85 17.12 36.71
C SER A 59 -43.51 16.26 35.49
N GLU A 60 -43.13 15.02 35.77
CA GLU A 60 -42.63 14.00 34.85
C GLU A 60 -43.64 13.59 33.78
N LYS A 61 -43.14 13.36 32.56
CA LYS A 61 -43.66 12.31 31.66
C LYS A 61 -42.57 11.88 30.69
N LYS A 62 -42.23 10.59 30.76
CA LYS A 62 -41.51 9.83 29.72
C LYS A 62 -42.10 10.16 28.35
N VAL A 63 -41.31 10.78 27.48
CA VAL A 63 -41.35 10.51 26.04
C VAL A 63 -39.92 10.43 25.56
N SER A 64 -39.55 9.23 25.17
CA SER A 64 -38.41 8.89 24.34
C SER A 64 -38.39 9.77 23.09
N THR A 65 -37.61 10.85 23.12
CA THR A 65 -37.14 11.50 21.90
C THR A 65 -35.69 11.11 21.69
N SER A 66 -35.51 10.03 20.94
CA SER A 66 -34.26 9.54 20.40
C SER A 66 -33.45 10.71 19.81
N PRO A 67 -32.24 11.00 20.30
CA PRO A 67 -31.36 11.89 19.58
C PRO A 67 -30.77 11.10 18.40
N ALA A 68 -31.33 11.41 17.23
CA ALA A 68 -30.65 11.51 15.95
C ALA A 68 -29.69 10.38 15.57
N LYS A 69 -30.12 9.57 14.59
CA LYS A 69 -29.27 8.78 13.70
C LYS A 69 -28.00 9.57 13.31
N ALA A 70 -26.90 9.31 14.00
CA ALA A 70 -25.58 9.57 13.48
C ALA A 70 -25.41 8.69 12.24
N LYS A 71 -25.04 9.31 11.11
CA LYS A 71 -24.70 8.64 9.86
C LYS A 71 -23.84 7.40 10.16
N LYS A 72 -24.32 6.19 9.85
CA LYS A 72 -23.51 4.96 9.93
C LYS A 72 -22.35 5.12 8.96
N VAL A 73 -21.18 5.49 9.47
CA VAL A 73 -19.96 5.62 8.67
C VAL A 73 -19.59 4.23 8.15
N ASP A 74 -19.43 4.11 6.83
CA ASP A 74 -19.21 2.89 6.04
C ASP A 74 -18.00 2.07 6.53
N SER A 75 -18.22 1.27 7.57
CA SER A 75 -17.22 0.35 8.09
C SER A 75 -17.20 -0.92 7.23
N PRO A 76 -16.02 -1.44 6.84
CA PRO A 76 -15.92 -2.64 6.03
C PRO A 76 -16.67 -3.81 6.67
N ARG A 77 -17.35 -4.62 5.84
CA ARG A 77 -18.12 -5.79 6.29
C ARG A 77 -17.30 -6.70 7.21
N LEU A 78 -16.06 -6.99 6.82
CA LEU A 78 -15.13 -7.79 7.62
C LEU A 78 -14.74 -7.16 8.95
N LYS A 79 -14.66 -5.83 9.03
CA LYS A 79 -14.35 -5.14 10.28
C LYS A 79 -15.49 -5.30 11.29
N ILE A 80 -16.73 -5.17 10.81
CA ILE A 80 -17.93 -5.41 11.63
C ILE A 80 -17.99 -6.87 12.10
N LYS A 81 -17.71 -7.81 11.19
CA LYS A 81 -17.63 -9.25 11.53
C LYS A 81 -16.55 -9.51 12.58
N PHE A 82 -15.39 -8.88 12.43
CA PHE A 82 -14.28 -9.02 13.37
C PHE A 82 -14.70 -8.57 14.77
N ASP A 83 -15.28 -7.37 14.90
CA ASP A 83 -15.64 -6.79 16.19
C ASP A 83 -16.78 -7.57 16.88
N ASN A 84 -17.77 -8.08 16.12
CA ASN A 84 -18.97 -8.71 16.67
C ASN A 84 -18.82 -10.22 16.93
N GLU A 85 -18.09 -10.95 16.10
CA GLU A 85 -18.06 -12.42 16.13
C GLU A 85 -16.66 -12.96 16.45
N VAL A 86 -15.64 -12.48 15.72
CA VAL A 86 -14.28 -13.04 15.80
C VAL A 86 -13.60 -12.67 17.10
N LEU A 87 -13.71 -11.40 17.51
CA LEU A 87 -13.12 -10.89 18.74
C LEU A 87 -13.62 -11.64 19.99
N PRO A 88 -14.94 -11.79 20.25
CA PRO A 88 -15.40 -12.55 21.40
C PRO A 88 -15.06 -14.04 21.31
N SER A 89 -15.07 -14.62 20.10
CA SER A 89 -14.66 -16.02 19.91
C SER A 89 -13.21 -16.25 20.33
N LEU A 90 -12.28 -15.40 19.87
CA LEU A 90 -10.86 -15.51 20.23
C LEU A 90 -10.61 -15.21 21.70
N PHE A 91 -11.33 -14.24 22.27
CA PHE A 91 -11.24 -13.91 23.70
C PHE A 91 -11.59 -15.11 24.58
N ASN A 92 -12.67 -15.81 24.23
CA ASN A 92 -13.12 -17.00 24.97
C ASN A 92 -12.23 -18.22 24.72
N GLU A 93 -11.77 -18.44 23.48
CA GLU A 93 -10.94 -19.62 23.12
C GLU A 93 -9.57 -19.59 23.80
N PHE A 94 -8.92 -18.42 23.87
CA PHE A 94 -7.57 -18.27 24.42
C PHE A 94 -7.53 -17.69 25.85
N GLY A 95 -8.68 -17.28 26.40
CA GLY A 95 -8.78 -16.81 27.78
C GLY A 95 -7.96 -15.55 28.06
N TYR A 96 -7.93 -14.60 27.13
CA TYR A 96 -7.15 -13.36 27.27
C TYR A 96 -7.60 -12.54 28.48
N LYS A 97 -6.65 -11.81 29.09
CA LYS A 97 -6.95 -10.94 30.25
C LYS A 97 -7.50 -9.58 29.83
N SER A 98 -7.21 -9.15 28.60
CA SER A 98 -7.61 -7.85 28.07
C SER A 98 -8.05 -7.95 26.62
N VAL A 99 -9.08 -7.18 26.26
CA VAL A 99 -9.60 -7.08 24.88
C VAL A 99 -8.53 -6.56 23.90
N MET A 100 -7.55 -5.81 24.39
CA MET A 100 -6.44 -5.30 23.57
C MET A 100 -5.37 -6.34 23.27
N GLU A 101 -5.36 -7.47 23.99
CA GLU A 101 -4.44 -8.59 23.78
C GLU A 101 -4.88 -9.47 22.60
N VAL A 102 -6.17 -9.41 22.24
CA VAL A 102 -6.74 -10.19 21.13
C VAL A 102 -6.01 -9.86 19.81
N PRO A 103 -5.50 -10.87 19.09
CA PRO A 103 -4.84 -10.69 17.81
C PRO A 103 -5.68 -9.95 16.77
N ARG A 104 -5.05 -9.06 16.01
CA ARG A 104 -5.69 -8.27 14.94
C ARG A 104 -4.82 -8.26 13.68
N LEU A 105 -5.42 -7.91 12.55
CA LEU A 105 -4.69 -7.61 11.32
C LEU A 105 -3.99 -6.26 11.46
N GLU A 106 -2.66 -6.23 11.29
CA GLU A 106 -1.87 -4.99 11.36
C GLU A 106 -1.75 -4.34 9.97
N LYS A 107 -1.34 -5.14 8.98
CA LYS A 107 -1.13 -4.72 7.60
C LYS A 107 -1.17 -5.91 6.67
N ILE A 108 -1.46 -5.65 5.40
CA ILE A 108 -1.28 -6.62 4.32
C ILE A 108 -0.31 -6.01 3.31
N VAL A 109 0.77 -6.73 3.02
CA VAL A 109 1.75 -6.34 2.01
C VAL A 109 1.52 -7.22 0.79
N VAL A 110 1.35 -6.60 -0.37
CA VAL A 110 1.29 -7.30 -1.65
C VAL A 110 2.54 -6.94 -2.43
N ASN A 111 3.29 -7.93 -2.90
CA ASN A 111 4.53 -7.74 -3.63
C ASN A 111 4.59 -8.62 -4.89
N ILE A 112 5.12 -8.05 -5.97
CA ILE A 112 5.41 -8.74 -7.21
C ILE A 112 6.91 -8.63 -7.48
N GLY A 113 7.56 -9.79 -7.68
CA GLY A 113 8.93 -9.87 -8.16
C GLY A 113 8.95 -9.84 -9.68
N LEU A 114 9.64 -8.88 -10.27
CA LEU A 114 9.73 -8.70 -11.73
C LEU A 114 11.18 -8.90 -12.18
N GLY A 115 11.61 -10.16 -12.32
CA GLY A 115 12.95 -10.47 -12.84
C GLY A 115 13.17 -9.96 -14.28
N GLU A 116 12.10 -9.80 -15.05
CA GLU A 116 12.10 -9.27 -16.41
C GLU A 116 12.18 -7.74 -16.51
N ALA A 117 12.01 -7.03 -15.38
CA ALA A 117 12.06 -5.57 -15.33
C ALA A 117 13.41 -5.01 -15.80
N LEU A 118 14.48 -5.81 -15.72
CA LEU A 118 15.83 -5.44 -16.16
C LEU A 118 15.93 -5.30 -17.68
N VAL A 119 15.13 -6.06 -18.43
CA VAL A 119 15.14 -6.09 -19.89
C VAL A 119 14.03 -5.20 -20.45
N ASN A 120 12.86 -5.17 -19.80
CA ASN A 120 11.71 -4.43 -20.28
C ASN A 120 11.15 -3.49 -19.21
N GLY A 121 11.40 -2.19 -19.35
CA GLY A 121 10.87 -1.16 -18.45
C GLY A 121 9.33 -1.09 -18.43
N LYS A 122 8.65 -1.45 -19.54
CA LYS A 122 7.18 -1.45 -19.62
C LYS A 122 6.56 -2.49 -18.68
N ALA A 123 7.30 -3.56 -18.36
CA ALA A 123 6.84 -4.58 -17.43
C ALA A 123 6.50 -3.99 -16.05
N VAL A 124 7.33 -3.06 -15.58
CA VAL A 124 7.14 -2.37 -14.28
C VAL A 124 5.91 -1.48 -14.31
N GLU A 125 5.69 -0.75 -15.39
CA GLU A 125 4.51 0.10 -15.55
C GLU A 125 3.22 -0.72 -15.53
N ASN A 126 3.19 -1.83 -16.28
CA ASN A 126 2.00 -2.69 -16.34
C ASN A 126 1.74 -3.37 -14.99
N ALA A 127 2.77 -3.87 -14.31
CA ALA A 127 2.61 -4.42 -12.95
C ALA A 127 2.10 -3.37 -11.95
N THR A 128 2.53 -2.11 -12.10
CA THR A 128 2.07 -1.00 -11.25
C THR A 128 0.60 -0.68 -11.51
N ARG A 129 0.15 -0.73 -12.77
CA ARG A 129 -1.26 -0.56 -13.15
C ARG A 129 -2.10 -1.70 -12.57
N ASP A 130 -1.70 -2.95 -12.77
CA ASP A 130 -2.42 -4.12 -12.29
C ASP A 130 -2.61 -4.10 -10.77
N LEU A 131 -1.51 -3.87 -10.02
CA LEU A 131 -1.59 -3.77 -8.55
C LEU A 131 -2.42 -2.57 -8.09
N SER A 132 -2.41 -1.46 -8.84
CA SER A 132 -3.25 -0.31 -8.52
C SER A 132 -4.73 -0.62 -8.72
N LEU A 133 -5.10 -1.40 -9.76
CA LEU A 133 -6.48 -1.85 -9.98
C LEU A 133 -6.93 -2.81 -8.88
N ILE A 134 -6.10 -3.79 -8.54
CA ILE A 134 -6.40 -4.78 -7.50
C ILE A 134 -6.57 -4.10 -6.13
N THR A 135 -5.62 -3.25 -5.74
CA THR A 135 -5.57 -2.73 -4.36
C THR A 135 -6.21 -1.35 -4.17
N GLY A 136 -6.52 -0.63 -5.25
CA GLY A 136 -7.02 0.75 -5.19
C GLY A 136 -6.00 1.73 -4.62
N GLN A 137 -4.71 1.37 -4.60
CA GLN A 137 -3.62 2.18 -4.06
C GLN A 137 -2.43 2.14 -5.00
N LYS A 138 -1.83 3.31 -5.25
CA LYS A 138 -0.63 3.43 -6.07
C LYS A 138 0.52 2.64 -5.41
N PRO A 139 1.08 1.63 -6.09
CA PRO A 139 2.22 0.87 -5.58
C PRO A 139 3.53 1.65 -5.63
N ILE A 140 4.52 1.16 -4.89
CA ILE A 140 5.89 1.66 -4.87
C ILE A 140 6.77 0.72 -5.71
N VAL A 141 7.62 1.29 -6.56
CA VAL A 141 8.63 0.54 -7.32
C VAL A 141 9.83 0.27 -6.41
N ASN A 142 10.20 -0.99 -6.26
CA ASN A 142 11.32 -1.43 -5.44
C ASN A 142 12.59 -1.48 -6.27
N ASN A 143 13.56 -0.66 -5.89
CA ASN A 143 14.87 -0.62 -6.52
C ASN A 143 15.87 -1.51 -5.79
N ALA A 144 16.84 -2.05 -6.53
CA ALA A 144 17.93 -2.85 -6.02
C ALA A 144 18.81 -2.03 -5.07
N ARG A 145 19.03 -2.55 -3.85
CA ARG A 145 19.92 -1.94 -2.85
C ARG A 145 21.40 -2.30 -3.02
N LYS A 146 21.68 -3.43 -3.67
CA LYS A 146 23.04 -3.97 -3.85
C LYS A 146 23.17 -4.51 -5.27
N SER A 147 24.36 -4.34 -5.83
CA SER A 147 24.71 -4.91 -7.13
C SER A 147 25.11 -6.39 -6.95
N ILE A 148 24.48 -7.28 -7.70
CA ILE A 148 24.75 -8.73 -7.64
C ILE A 148 24.91 -9.26 -9.06
N ALA A 149 26.14 -9.67 -9.39
CA ALA A 149 26.52 -10.10 -10.74
C ALA A 149 25.73 -11.34 -11.22
N ASN A 150 25.46 -12.30 -10.34
CA ASN A 150 24.73 -13.53 -10.69
C ASN A 150 23.32 -13.26 -11.22
N PHE A 151 22.66 -12.21 -10.72
CA PHE A 151 21.33 -11.78 -11.18
C PHE A 151 21.40 -10.68 -12.25
N LYS A 152 22.60 -10.33 -12.73
CA LYS A 152 22.86 -9.22 -13.66
C LYS A 152 22.28 -7.88 -13.17
N LEU A 153 22.22 -7.70 -11.85
CA LEU A 153 21.54 -6.60 -11.20
C LEU A 153 22.53 -5.53 -10.76
N ARG A 154 22.21 -4.27 -11.04
CA ARG A 154 22.94 -3.09 -10.57
C ARG A 154 22.11 -2.30 -9.56
N GLU A 155 22.78 -1.61 -8.65
CA GLU A 155 22.13 -0.69 -7.71
C GLU A 155 21.25 0.34 -8.42
N GLY A 156 20.08 0.61 -7.83
CA GLY A 156 19.10 1.56 -8.36
C GLY A 156 18.19 1.01 -9.46
N GLN A 157 18.43 -0.19 -9.99
CA GLN A 157 17.52 -0.80 -10.98
C GLN A 157 16.21 -1.27 -10.35
N ALA A 158 15.10 -1.10 -11.06
CA ALA A 158 13.80 -1.60 -10.62
C ALA A 158 13.73 -3.14 -10.70
N VAL A 159 13.37 -3.78 -9.59
CA VAL A 159 13.30 -5.25 -9.45
C VAL A 159 11.88 -5.75 -9.25
N GLY A 160 10.99 -4.90 -8.72
CA GLY A 160 9.63 -5.31 -8.39
C GLY A 160 8.77 -4.16 -7.95
N VAL A 161 7.55 -4.48 -7.58
CA VAL A 161 6.55 -3.51 -7.15
C VAL A 161 5.90 -4.04 -5.87
N SER A 162 5.68 -3.17 -4.89
CA SER A 162 4.96 -3.54 -3.68
C SER A 162 3.99 -2.46 -3.22
N VAL A 163 2.98 -2.89 -2.47
CA VAL A 163 2.00 -2.01 -1.84
C VAL A 163 1.71 -2.52 -0.44
N THR A 164 1.59 -1.59 0.51
CA THR A 164 1.19 -1.91 1.88
C THR A 164 -0.17 -1.31 2.16
N LEU A 165 -1.12 -2.19 2.50
CA LEU A 165 -2.49 -1.85 2.83
C LEU A 165 -2.67 -1.86 4.35
N ARG A 166 -3.31 -0.82 4.87
CA ARG A 166 -3.67 -0.66 6.28
C ARG A 166 -5.07 -0.08 6.42
N GLY A 167 -5.66 -0.22 7.60
CA GLY A 167 -6.97 0.36 7.90
C GLY A 167 -8.07 -0.19 6.98
N ARG A 168 -8.88 0.69 6.39
CA ARG A 168 -10.08 0.29 5.63
C ARG A 168 -9.78 -0.58 4.41
N ARG A 169 -8.81 -0.14 3.58
CA ARG A 169 -8.42 -0.82 2.34
C ARG A 169 -7.89 -2.24 2.58
N MET A 170 -7.25 -2.47 3.72
CA MET A 170 -6.76 -3.78 4.11
C MET A 170 -7.91 -4.78 4.29
N TYR A 171 -8.95 -4.39 5.04
CA TYR A 171 -10.12 -5.25 5.24
C TYR A 171 -10.90 -5.46 3.94
N GLU A 172 -11.07 -4.42 3.12
CA GLU A 172 -11.73 -4.54 1.81
C GLU A 172 -10.95 -5.45 0.84
N PHE A 173 -9.62 -5.36 0.82
CA PHE A 173 -8.77 -6.25 0.03
C PHE A 173 -8.85 -7.70 0.52
N PHE A 174 -8.79 -7.92 1.84
CA PHE A 174 -8.92 -9.26 2.41
C PHE A 174 -10.30 -9.89 2.10
N ASP A 175 -11.39 -9.11 2.18
CA ASP A 175 -12.73 -9.60 1.83
C ASP A 175 -12.78 -10.05 0.37
N ARG A 176 -12.28 -9.21 -0.55
CA ARG A 176 -12.24 -9.53 -1.98
C ARG A 176 -11.37 -10.74 -2.27
N LEU A 177 -10.22 -10.84 -1.61
CA LEU A 177 -9.30 -11.96 -1.75
C LEU A 177 -9.99 -13.27 -1.35
N VAL A 178 -10.62 -13.32 -0.17
CA VAL A 178 -11.24 -14.54 0.35
C VAL A 178 -12.52 -14.92 -0.41
N SER A 179 -13.39 -13.94 -0.68
CA SER A 179 -14.71 -14.19 -1.27
C SER A 179 -14.69 -14.39 -2.79
N SER A 180 -13.80 -13.70 -3.51
CA SER A 180 -13.84 -13.66 -4.98
C SER A 180 -12.56 -14.23 -5.61
N SER A 181 -11.38 -13.87 -5.10
CA SER A 181 -10.12 -14.24 -5.75
C SER A 181 -9.68 -15.68 -5.47
N LEU A 182 -9.76 -16.15 -4.22
CA LEU A 182 -9.33 -17.51 -3.86
C LEU A 182 -10.12 -18.62 -4.59
N PRO A 183 -11.46 -18.55 -4.70
CA PRO A 183 -12.22 -19.56 -5.44
C PRO A 183 -11.91 -19.62 -6.94
N ARG A 184 -11.36 -18.53 -7.52
CA ARG A 184 -10.96 -18.46 -8.95
C ARG A 184 -9.61 -19.11 -9.22
N ILE A 185 -8.87 -19.51 -8.19
CA ILE A 185 -7.60 -20.23 -8.37
C ILE A 185 -7.90 -21.60 -9.01
N ARG A 186 -7.19 -21.92 -10.08
CA ARG A 186 -7.27 -23.24 -10.72
C ARG A 186 -6.86 -24.34 -9.73
N ASP A 187 -7.69 -25.37 -9.60
CA ASP A 187 -7.51 -26.50 -8.67
C ASP A 187 -7.42 -26.06 -7.19
N PHE A 188 -8.27 -25.12 -6.77
CA PHE A 188 -8.30 -24.65 -5.38
C PHE A 188 -8.76 -25.73 -4.40
N ARG A 189 -7.84 -26.25 -3.60
CA ARG A 189 -8.12 -27.22 -2.51
C ARG A 189 -8.19 -26.58 -1.12
N GLY A 190 -8.04 -25.27 -1.04
CA GLY A 190 -7.79 -24.54 0.21
C GLY A 190 -6.32 -24.16 0.38
N LEU A 191 -6.04 -23.36 1.40
CA LEU A 191 -4.71 -22.85 1.70
C LEU A 191 -4.04 -23.66 2.80
N SER A 192 -2.72 -23.82 2.71
CA SER A 192 -1.95 -24.58 3.69
C SER A 192 -1.91 -23.87 5.03
N ARG A 193 -2.19 -24.59 6.13
CA ARG A 193 -1.97 -24.11 7.51
C ARG A 193 -0.49 -23.96 7.88
N LYS A 194 0.45 -24.47 7.05
CA LYS A 194 1.89 -24.42 7.33
C LYS A 194 2.57 -23.13 6.92
N SER A 195 1.91 -22.28 6.14
CA SER A 195 2.50 -21.06 5.58
C SER A 195 2.58 -19.89 6.58
N VAL A 196 2.76 -20.21 7.87
CA VAL A 196 2.88 -19.26 8.98
C VAL A 196 4.34 -19.19 9.42
N ASP A 197 4.80 -18.01 9.80
CA ASP A 197 6.22 -17.71 10.03
C ASP A 197 6.73 -17.93 11.47
N GLY A 198 5.94 -18.55 12.35
CA GLY A 198 6.27 -18.73 13.76
C GLY A 198 5.63 -17.69 14.69
N ASN A 199 5.48 -16.47 14.19
CA ASN A 199 4.95 -15.32 14.93
C ASN A 199 3.52 -14.96 14.50
N GLY A 200 2.78 -15.92 13.93
CA GLY A 200 1.39 -15.70 13.52
C GLY A 200 1.19 -14.83 12.26
N ASN A 201 2.25 -14.54 11.48
CA ASN A 201 2.08 -13.91 10.17
C ASN A 201 1.92 -14.98 9.09
N TYR A 202 1.08 -14.70 8.11
CA TYR A 202 0.76 -15.65 7.04
C TYR A 202 1.26 -15.15 5.69
N SER A 203 1.93 -16.02 4.94
CA SER A 203 2.41 -15.73 3.59
C SER A 203 1.72 -16.60 2.55
N LEU A 204 1.07 -15.97 1.58
CA LEU A 204 0.42 -16.62 0.46
C LEU A 204 1.15 -16.29 -0.84
N GLY A 205 1.56 -17.33 -1.58
CA GLY A 205 2.03 -17.19 -2.95
C GLY A 205 0.91 -17.48 -3.95
N ILE A 206 0.60 -16.50 -4.81
CA ILE A 206 -0.36 -16.63 -5.91
C ILE A 206 0.45 -16.67 -7.21
N ARG A 207 0.21 -17.67 -8.05
CA ARG A 207 0.98 -17.88 -9.28
C ARG A 207 0.56 -16.97 -10.42
N GLU A 208 -0.70 -16.55 -10.43
CA GLU A 208 -1.32 -15.82 -11.55
C GLU A 208 -2.18 -14.68 -11.02
N GLN A 209 -1.99 -13.48 -11.56
CA GLN A 209 -2.78 -12.29 -11.21
C GLN A 209 -4.20 -12.28 -11.81
N SER A 210 -4.50 -13.17 -12.75
CA SER A 210 -5.82 -13.34 -13.39
C SER A 210 -6.94 -13.77 -12.44
N ILE A 211 -6.59 -14.19 -11.21
CA ILE A 211 -7.57 -14.57 -10.19
C ILE A 211 -8.36 -13.36 -9.66
N PHE A 212 -7.83 -12.14 -9.84
CA PHE A 212 -8.51 -10.93 -9.43
C PHE A 212 -9.54 -10.52 -10.49
N PRO A 213 -10.83 -10.38 -10.14
CA PRO A 213 -11.86 -10.00 -11.09
C PRO A 213 -11.65 -8.58 -11.67
N GLU A 214 -10.83 -7.75 -11.03
CA GLU A 214 -10.50 -6.40 -11.49
C GLU A 214 -9.53 -6.38 -12.68
N ILE A 215 -8.85 -7.49 -12.96
CA ILE A 215 -7.90 -7.60 -14.08
C ILE A 215 -8.62 -8.17 -15.30
N ASP A 216 -8.55 -7.45 -16.42
CA ASP A 216 -8.99 -7.97 -17.71
C ASP A 216 -7.92 -8.90 -18.30
N TYR A 217 -8.31 -10.13 -18.64
CA TYR A 217 -7.45 -11.13 -19.23
C TYR A 217 -6.77 -10.64 -20.51
N ASN A 218 -7.47 -9.84 -21.33
CA ASN A 218 -6.94 -9.35 -22.60
C ASN A 218 -5.84 -8.28 -22.41
N SER A 219 -5.82 -7.62 -21.25
CA SER A 219 -4.83 -6.58 -20.92
C SER A 219 -3.52 -7.15 -20.37
N ILE A 220 -3.46 -8.46 -20.10
CA ILE A 220 -2.30 -9.11 -19.52
C ILE A 220 -1.29 -9.44 -20.61
N ASP A 221 -0.16 -8.72 -20.62
CA ASP A 221 0.96 -9.06 -21.51
C ASP A 221 1.58 -10.42 -21.16
N LYS A 222 1.74 -10.67 -19.85
CA LYS A 222 2.40 -11.85 -19.31
C LYS A 222 1.85 -12.23 -17.95
N VAL A 223 1.69 -13.53 -17.73
CA VAL A 223 1.29 -14.08 -16.43
C VAL A 223 2.40 -13.85 -15.41
N ARG A 224 2.06 -13.18 -14.31
CA ARG A 224 2.96 -12.91 -13.19
C ARG A 224 2.35 -13.44 -11.90
N GLY A 225 3.24 -13.94 -11.05
CA GLY A 225 2.91 -14.30 -9.68
C GLY A 225 3.01 -13.09 -8.75
N LEU A 226 2.24 -13.13 -7.69
CA LEU A 226 2.25 -12.15 -6.62
C LEU A 226 2.26 -12.86 -5.27
N GLN A 227 2.85 -12.21 -4.29
CA GLN A 227 2.86 -12.69 -2.91
C GLN A 227 2.02 -11.72 -2.06
N VAL A 228 1.24 -12.30 -1.16
CA VAL A 228 0.45 -11.57 -0.17
C VAL A 228 0.93 -11.99 1.21
N VAL A 229 1.45 -11.03 1.96
CA VAL A 229 1.90 -11.23 3.34
C VAL A 229 0.91 -10.54 4.25
N ILE A 230 0.23 -11.32 5.08
CA ILE A 230 -0.72 -10.86 6.09
C ILE A 230 0.02 -10.80 7.42
N THR A 231 0.25 -9.58 7.91
CA THR A 231 0.88 -9.35 9.21
C THR A 231 -0.21 -9.22 10.27
N THR A 232 -0.06 -9.97 11.36
CA THR A 232 -0.98 -9.95 12.48
C THR A 232 -0.23 -9.53 13.76
N THR A 233 -0.98 -9.19 14.81
CA THR A 233 -0.40 -8.92 16.13
C THR A 233 -0.31 -10.17 17.01
N ALA A 234 -0.61 -11.35 16.47
CA ALA A 234 -0.52 -12.61 17.19
C ALA A 234 0.93 -12.86 17.64
N ARG A 235 1.11 -13.60 18.74
CA ARG A 235 2.44 -14.04 19.18
C ARG A 235 2.76 -15.45 18.74
N ASN A 236 1.72 -16.25 18.54
CA ASN A 236 1.84 -17.67 18.22
C ASN A 236 1.15 -18.00 16.90
N ASN A 237 1.62 -19.05 16.24
CA ASN A 237 1.01 -19.56 15.01
C ASN A 237 -0.46 -19.96 15.19
N ASN A 238 -0.80 -20.57 16.34
CA ASN A 238 -2.17 -21.03 16.60
C ASN A 238 -3.16 -19.86 16.62
N GLU A 239 -2.80 -18.78 17.31
CA GLU A 239 -3.60 -17.55 17.38
C GLU A 239 -3.78 -16.91 15.99
N GLY A 240 -2.70 -16.83 15.21
CA GLY A 240 -2.73 -16.29 13.85
C GLY A 240 -3.61 -17.11 12.92
N ILE A 241 -3.51 -18.44 12.98
CA ILE A 241 -4.35 -19.36 12.20
C ILE A 241 -5.82 -19.19 12.59
N ARG A 242 -6.14 -19.18 13.89
CA ARG A 242 -7.52 -19.01 14.37
C ARG A 242 -8.13 -17.68 13.97
N LEU A 243 -7.35 -16.60 14.02
CA LEU A 243 -7.79 -15.30 13.54
C LEU A 243 -8.17 -15.36 12.05
N LEU A 244 -7.32 -15.96 11.21
CA LEU A 244 -7.59 -16.08 9.78
C LEU A 244 -8.79 -16.99 9.49
N GLU A 245 -8.98 -18.07 10.24
CA GLU A 245 -10.16 -18.94 10.15
C GLU A 245 -11.45 -18.19 10.50
N GLY A 246 -11.46 -17.42 11.60
CA GLY A 246 -12.62 -16.60 11.99
C GLY A 246 -12.97 -15.53 10.95
N LEU A 247 -11.96 -14.98 10.28
CA LEU A 247 -12.13 -14.06 9.16
C LEU A 247 -12.62 -14.73 7.86
N GLY A 248 -12.72 -16.06 7.84
CA GLY A 248 -13.29 -16.84 6.73
C GLY A 248 -12.26 -17.38 5.75
N MET A 249 -10.97 -17.41 6.10
CA MET A 249 -9.93 -17.92 5.23
C MET A 249 -10.05 -19.45 5.08
N PRO A 250 -10.17 -19.99 3.85
CA PRO A 250 -10.30 -21.43 3.62
C PRO A 250 -8.96 -22.16 3.84
N LEU A 251 -8.73 -22.66 5.05
CA LEU A 251 -7.53 -23.40 5.42
C LEU A 251 -7.76 -24.91 5.37
N ILE A 252 -6.82 -25.66 4.77
CA ILE A 252 -6.84 -27.12 4.75
C ILE A 252 -6.43 -27.64 6.13
N GLN A 253 -7.21 -28.56 6.69
CA GLN A 253 -6.82 -29.29 7.89
C GLN A 253 -5.62 -30.19 7.56
N ASP A 254 -4.52 -30.04 8.30
CA ASP A 254 -3.33 -30.86 8.07
C ASP A 254 -3.61 -32.28 8.57
N THR A 255 -3.97 -33.17 7.66
CA THR A 255 -4.33 -34.58 7.94
C THR A 255 -3.13 -35.43 8.40
N ARG A 256 -1.94 -34.84 8.53
CA ARG A 256 -0.71 -35.51 8.97
C ARG A 256 -0.59 -35.71 10.48
N ASN A 257 -1.49 -35.12 11.27
CA ASN A 257 -1.43 -35.19 12.74
C ASN A 257 -2.70 -35.77 13.37
N LYS A 258 -3.41 -36.65 12.65
CA LYS A 258 -4.36 -37.55 13.32
C LYS A 258 -3.53 -38.55 14.13
N PRO A 259 -3.64 -38.61 15.47
CA PRO A 259 -3.21 -39.81 16.17
C PRO A 259 -4.04 -40.95 15.57
N ASN A 260 -3.36 -41.98 15.05
CA ASN A 260 -4.00 -43.21 14.62
C ASN A 260 -4.77 -43.76 15.84
N SER A 261 -6.09 -43.58 15.83
CA SER A 261 -7.03 -44.28 16.70
C SER A 261 -7.51 -45.53 15.98
#